data_AF-A0A2S7IU86-F1
#
_entry.id   AF-A0A2S7IU86-F1
#
_cell.length_a   1.000
_cell.length_b   1.000
_cell.length_c   1.000
_cell.angle_alpha   90.00
_cell.angle_beta   90.00
_cell.angle_gamma   90.00
#
_symmetry.space_group_name_H-M   'P 1'
#
loop_
_entity.id
_entity.type
_entity.pdbx_description
1 polymer ?
#
loop_
_entity_poly.entity_id
_entity_poly.type
_entity_poly.pdbx_seq_one_letter_code
_entity_poly.pdbx_strand_id
1 'polypeptide(L)'
;CDPHSHLSPKRVENLNIFASFLDFRHTDVYEGGELVGDVALETLKGRIKPVISTFDCHMISVFPTSREPMRSFIDRIKAMHGKDGILSISVIHGFMAADVPEMGTRILVVTDNDPAKGAALAEKLGRELIAMREQTLMTMFDTDQGIDRALTAHAANPAKPAVIADVWDNPGGGVAGDGTYVLHRLI
;
A
#
# COMPACT_ATOMS: atom_id res chain seq x y z
N CYS A 1 -3.86 -9.10 -3.51
CA CYS A 1 -2.94 -8.53 -4.53
C CYS A 1 -2.00 -7.55 -3.83
N ASP A 2 -0.79 -7.32 -4.34
CA ASP A 2 0.11 -6.31 -3.79
C ASP A 2 -0.50 -4.90 -3.88
N PRO A 3 -0.40 -4.04 -2.85
CA PRO A 3 -0.86 -2.64 -2.93
C PRO A 3 -0.01 -1.77 -3.87
N HIS A 4 1.22 -2.15 -4.21
CA HIS A 4 2.07 -1.48 -5.22
C HIS A 4 1.66 -1.91 -6.64
N SER A 5 0.38 -1.72 -6.93
CA SER A 5 -0.20 -2.09 -8.21
C SER A 5 -0.81 -0.88 -8.89
N HIS A 6 -0.98 -0.96 -10.19
CA HIS A 6 -1.73 0.04 -10.95
C HIS A 6 -3.12 -0.49 -11.26
N LEU A 7 -4.12 0.32 -10.93
CA LEU A 7 -5.52 -0.06 -11.06
C LEU A 7 -6.08 0.48 -12.38
N SER A 8 -5.73 -0.14 -13.50
CA SER A 8 -6.19 0.34 -14.81
C SER A 8 -7.71 0.24 -15.00
N PRO A 9 -8.31 1.09 -15.85
CA PRO A 9 -9.73 1.00 -16.17
C PRO A 9 -10.13 -0.41 -16.64
N LYS A 10 -9.33 -1.00 -17.53
CA LYS A 10 -9.51 -2.38 -17.99
C LYS A 10 -9.52 -3.38 -16.85
N ARG A 11 -8.67 -3.20 -15.84
CA ARG A 11 -8.64 -4.07 -14.67
C ARG A 11 -9.93 -3.92 -13.84
N VAL A 12 -10.36 -2.70 -13.57
CA VAL A 12 -11.60 -2.43 -12.80
C VAL A 12 -12.82 -3.01 -13.52
N GLU A 13 -12.93 -2.80 -14.83
CA GLU A 13 -14.05 -3.28 -15.66
C GLU A 13 -14.18 -4.81 -15.69
N ASN A 14 -13.06 -5.54 -15.53
CA ASN A 14 -13.02 -7.01 -15.61
C ASN A 14 -12.99 -7.69 -14.23
N LEU A 15 -13.02 -6.93 -13.14
CA LEU A 15 -13.05 -7.48 -11.78
C LEU A 15 -14.48 -7.46 -11.24
N ASN A 16 -14.87 -8.56 -10.60
CA ASN A 16 -16.06 -8.60 -9.75
C ASN A 16 -15.68 -8.47 -8.26
N ILE A 17 -14.55 -9.06 -7.86
CA ILE A 17 -14.07 -9.14 -6.48
C ILE A 17 -12.60 -8.72 -6.47
N PHE A 18 -12.20 -7.94 -5.47
CA PHE A 18 -10.83 -7.51 -5.31
C PHE A 18 -10.48 -7.28 -3.84
N ALA A 19 -9.26 -7.65 -3.45
CA ALA A 19 -8.63 -7.16 -2.22
C ALA A 19 -7.12 -7.03 -2.43
N SER A 20 -6.56 -5.89 -2.04
CA SER A 20 -5.13 -5.76 -1.83
C SER A 20 -4.76 -6.22 -0.42
N PHE A 21 -3.49 -6.56 -0.22
CA PHE A 21 -2.92 -6.58 1.11
C PHE A 21 -3.02 -5.16 1.69
N LEU A 22 -3.20 -5.07 3.00
CA LEU A 22 -3.34 -3.79 3.70
C LEU A 22 -2.13 -3.47 4.57
N ASP A 23 -1.25 -4.44 4.85
CA ASP A 23 0.02 -4.18 5.51
C ASP A 23 1.17 -4.05 4.50
N PHE A 24 1.88 -2.92 4.52
CA PHE A 24 3.10 -2.63 3.79
C PHE A 24 4.37 -3.26 4.41
N ARG A 25 4.22 -4.46 4.95
CA ARG A 25 5.25 -5.51 5.05
C ARG A 25 4.75 -6.84 4.49
N HIS A 26 3.57 -6.81 3.86
CA HIS A 26 2.87 -7.93 3.25
C HIS A 26 2.71 -9.11 4.21
N THR A 27 2.44 -8.83 5.49
CA THR A 27 2.22 -9.87 6.50
C THR A 27 0.80 -10.43 6.47
N ASP A 28 -0.12 -9.81 5.72
CA ASP A 28 -1.55 -10.15 5.67
C ASP A 28 -1.98 -10.78 4.33
N VAL A 29 -1.05 -11.49 3.67
CA VAL A 29 -1.30 -12.15 2.38
C VAL A 29 -2.32 -13.27 2.52
N TYR A 30 -2.24 -14.05 3.60
CA TYR A 30 -3.12 -15.19 3.84
C TYR A 30 -4.54 -14.73 4.13
N GLU A 31 -4.71 -13.77 5.04
CA GLU A 31 -5.98 -13.17 5.41
C GLU A 31 -6.66 -12.49 4.22
N GLY A 32 -5.88 -11.79 3.38
CA GLY A 32 -6.39 -11.23 2.13
C GLY A 32 -6.88 -12.30 1.15
N GLY A 33 -6.22 -13.46 1.12
CA GLY A 33 -6.63 -14.61 0.33
C GLY A 33 -7.94 -15.25 0.81
N GLU A 34 -8.06 -15.47 2.12
CA GLU A 34 -9.29 -15.97 2.75
C GLU A 34 -10.48 -15.05 2.48
N LEU A 35 -10.31 -13.75 2.66
CA LEU A 35 -11.37 -12.77 2.40
C LEU A 35 -11.89 -12.85 0.96
N VAL A 36 -10.99 -12.90 -0.02
CA VAL A 36 -11.39 -13.01 -1.43
C VAL A 36 -12.07 -14.35 -1.71
N GLY A 37 -11.57 -15.43 -1.11
CA GLY A 37 -12.15 -16.77 -1.22
C GLY A 37 -13.59 -16.83 -0.70
N ASP A 38 -13.84 -16.26 0.48
CA ASP A 38 -15.16 -16.21 1.10
C ASP A 38 -16.15 -15.40 0.26
N VAL A 39 -15.75 -14.20 -0.20
CA VAL A 39 -16.57 -13.36 -1.07
C VAL A 39 -16.88 -14.08 -2.39
N ALA A 40 -15.90 -14.77 -2.98
CA ALA A 40 -16.11 -15.54 -4.20
C ALA A 40 -17.10 -16.69 -4.00
N LEU A 41 -16.99 -17.42 -2.89
CA LEU A 41 -17.87 -18.53 -2.58
C LEU A 41 -19.33 -18.06 -2.38
N GLU A 42 -19.56 -16.97 -1.66
CA GLU A 42 -20.91 -16.44 -1.45
C GLU A 42 -21.50 -15.83 -2.73
N THR A 43 -20.66 -15.27 -3.60
CA THR A 43 -21.07 -14.80 -4.94
C THR A 43 -21.51 -15.97 -5.82
N LEU A 44 -20.75 -17.07 -5.85
CA LEU A 44 -21.08 -18.27 -6.62
C LEU A 44 -22.37 -18.95 -6.14
N LYS A 45 -22.68 -18.84 -4.84
CA LYS A 45 -23.95 -19.30 -4.27
C LYS A 45 -25.13 -18.36 -4.57
N GLY A 46 -24.90 -17.21 -5.22
CA GLY A 46 -25.92 -16.21 -5.53
C GLY A 46 -26.44 -15.45 -4.30
N ARG A 47 -25.68 -15.43 -3.19
CA ARG A 47 -26.11 -14.80 -1.93
C ARG A 47 -25.73 -13.32 -1.83
N ILE A 48 -24.65 -12.95 -2.51
CA ILE A 48 -24.17 -11.57 -2.62
C ILE A 48 -23.87 -11.24 -4.08
N LYS A 49 -23.86 -9.96 -4.42
CA LYS A 49 -23.52 -9.46 -5.75
C LYS A 49 -22.47 -8.34 -5.62
N PRO A 50 -21.18 -8.69 -5.66
CA PRO A 50 -20.09 -7.72 -5.52
C PRO A 50 -20.14 -6.63 -6.59
N VAL A 51 -19.94 -5.39 -6.15
CA VAL A 51 -19.84 -4.20 -6.99
C VAL A 51 -18.61 -3.40 -6.58
N ILE A 52 -17.77 -3.04 -7.55
CA ILE A 52 -16.54 -2.29 -7.33
C ILE A 52 -16.80 -0.80 -7.51
N SER A 53 -16.27 0.01 -6.59
CA SER A 53 -16.21 1.47 -6.68
C SER A 53 -14.80 1.94 -6.38
N THR A 54 -14.35 2.99 -7.06
CA THR A 54 -12.98 3.49 -6.92
C THR A 54 -12.96 5.00 -6.73
N PHE A 55 -11.94 5.50 -6.03
CA PHE A 55 -11.64 6.92 -5.93
C PHE A 55 -10.15 7.16 -6.19
N ASP A 56 -9.84 8.10 -7.08
CA ASP A 56 -8.48 8.51 -7.40
C ASP A 56 -8.02 9.63 -6.46
N CYS A 57 -6.94 9.39 -5.72
CA CYS A 57 -6.40 10.39 -4.80
C CYS A 57 -5.50 11.42 -5.51
N HIS A 58 -5.13 11.19 -6.77
CA HIS A 58 -4.21 12.01 -7.55
C HIS A 58 -2.92 12.34 -6.79
N MET A 59 -2.35 11.32 -6.14
CA MET A 59 -1.20 11.45 -5.25
C MET A 59 -0.23 10.31 -5.46
N ILE A 60 1.07 10.61 -5.38
CA ILE A 60 2.15 9.63 -5.30
C ILE A 60 2.77 9.80 -3.91
N SER A 61 2.73 8.74 -3.10
CA SER A 61 3.28 8.75 -1.74
C SER A 61 3.68 7.34 -1.31
N VAL A 62 4.38 7.27 -0.18
CA VAL A 62 4.67 6.02 0.52
C VAL A 62 3.84 5.99 1.80
N PHE A 63 3.16 4.87 2.06
CA PHE A 63 2.26 4.73 3.20
C PHE A 63 2.78 3.66 4.17
N PRO A 64 3.60 4.01 5.18
CA PRO A 64 4.12 3.06 6.14
C PRO A 64 3.00 2.60 7.10
N THR A 65 2.32 1.51 6.76
CA THR A 65 1.15 0.98 7.49
C THR A 65 1.44 0.43 8.88
N SER A 66 2.71 0.21 9.21
CA SER A 66 3.12 -0.31 10.52
C SER A 66 3.22 0.77 11.61
N ARG A 67 2.98 2.04 11.27
CA ARG A 67 3.09 3.18 12.19
C ARG A 67 1.97 4.20 11.96
N GLU A 68 1.75 5.07 12.93
CA GLU A 68 0.78 6.17 12.80
C GLU A 68 1.20 7.19 11.73
N PRO A 69 0.23 7.83 11.03
CA PRO A 69 -1.24 7.65 11.19
C PRO A 69 -1.82 6.45 10.42
N MET A 70 -1.02 5.81 9.56
CA MET A 70 -1.50 4.75 8.68
C MET A 70 -1.93 3.49 9.43
N ARG A 71 -1.32 3.18 10.58
CA ARG A 71 -1.69 2.01 11.38
C ARG A 71 -3.17 2.08 11.80
N SER A 72 -3.56 3.18 12.44
CA SER A 72 -4.96 3.41 12.83
C SER A 72 -5.91 3.47 11.63
N PHE A 73 -5.48 4.05 10.50
CA PHE A 73 -6.27 4.08 9.27
C PHE A 73 -6.56 2.68 8.73
N ILE A 74 -5.53 1.83 8.62
CA ILE A 74 -5.66 0.46 8.13
C ILE A 74 -6.49 -0.40 9.07
N ASP A 75 -6.29 -0.29 10.38
CA ASP A 75 -7.04 -1.08 11.37
C ASP A 75 -8.54 -0.75 11.31
N ARG A 76 -8.87 0.54 11.13
CA ARG A 76 -10.25 0.98 10.93
C ARG A 76 -10.84 0.46 9.63
N ILE A 77 -10.10 0.47 8.53
CA ILE A 77 -10.55 -0.10 7.26
C ILE A 77 -10.78 -1.61 7.36
N LYS A 78 -9.84 -2.35 7.96
CA LYS A 78 -9.97 -3.80 8.23
C LYS A 78 -11.24 -4.11 9.03
N ALA A 79 -11.51 -3.31 10.05
CA ALA A 79 -12.69 -3.48 10.89
C ALA A 79 -14.03 -3.27 10.17
N MET A 80 -14.05 -2.65 8.97
CA MET A 80 -15.24 -2.49 8.13
C MET A 80 -15.52 -3.69 7.23
N HIS A 81 -14.53 -4.56 6.98
CA HIS A 81 -14.72 -5.71 6.09
C HIS A 81 -15.79 -6.66 6.65
N GLY A 82 -16.67 -7.14 5.77
CA GLY A 82 -17.79 -8.03 6.09
C GLY A 82 -18.94 -7.37 6.85
N LYS A 83 -18.95 -6.04 7.01
CA LYS A 83 -19.99 -5.31 7.77
C LYS A 83 -20.74 -4.33 6.91
N ASP A 84 -22.03 -4.17 7.19
CA ASP A 84 -22.90 -3.21 6.53
C ASP A 84 -22.86 -3.31 4.99
N GLY A 85 -22.71 -4.51 4.42
CA GLY A 85 -22.60 -4.69 2.96
C GLY A 85 -21.27 -4.24 2.35
N ILE A 86 -20.23 -3.97 3.15
CA ILE A 86 -18.86 -3.76 2.68
C ILE A 86 -18.14 -5.10 2.65
N LEU A 87 -17.81 -5.57 1.45
CA LEU A 87 -17.14 -6.86 1.24
C LEU A 87 -15.62 -6.73 1.39
N SER A 88 -15.04 -5.67 0.83
CA SER A 88 -13.62 -5.37 1.00
C SER A 88 -13.35 -3.89 0.74
N ILE A 89 -12.20 -3.44 1.25
CA ILE A 89 -11.64 -2.10 0.99
C ILE A 89 -10.15 -2.30 0.78
N SER A 90 -9.60 -1.64 -0.23
CA SER A 90 -8.19 -1.71 -0.61
C SER A 90 -7.61 -0.32 -0.78
N VAL A 91 -6.37 -0.14 -0.35
CA VAL A 91 -5.57 1.06 -0.58
C VAL A 91 -4.51 0.68 -1.60
N ILE A 92 -4.69 1.12 -2.83
CA ILE A 92 -3.70 0.95 -3.89
C ILE A 92 -2.71 2.09 -3.75
N HIS A 93 -1.45 1.76 -3.43
CA HIS A 93 -0.40 2.76 -3.27
C HIS A 93 0.04 3.32 -4.62
N GLY A 94 -0.01 2.48 -5.66
CA GLY A 94 0.73 2.67 -6.89
C GLY A 94 2.18 2.21 -6.73
N PHE A 95 2.90 2.16 -7.83
CA PHE A 95 4.33 1.84 -7.84
C PHE A 95 5.10 3.01 -8.45
N MET A 96 5.66 3.87 -7.58
CA MET A 96 6.17 5.20 -7.94
C MET A 96 7.26 5.24 -9.04
N ALA A 97 7.90 4.12 -9.33
CA ALA A 97 8.93 4.02 -10.36
C ALA A 97 8.39 3.68 -11.76
N ALA A 98 7.10 3.32 -11.91
CA ALA A 98 6.52 3.06 -13.23
C ALA A 98 6.15 4.36 -13.96
N ASP A 99 6.26 4.37 -15.29
CA ASP A 99 5.75 5.44 -16.14
C ASP A 99 4.49 4.97 -16.86
N VAL A 100 3.33 5.08 -16.18
CA VAL A 100 2.03 4.63 -16.69
C VAL A 100 0.94 5.66 -16.41
N PRO A 101 -0.09 5.79 -17.27
CA PRO A 101 -1.20 6.73 -17.07
C PRO A 101 -1.96 6.52 -15.76
N GLU A 102 -2.00 5.29 -15.25
CA GLU A 102 -2.65 4.90 -14.00
C GLU A 102 -1.82 5.20 -12.75
N MET A 103 -0.70 5.92 -12.87
CA MET A 103 0.13 6.25 -11.73
C MET A 103 -0.66 7.02 -10.68
N GLY A 104 -0.60 6.54 -9.44
CA GLY A 104 -1.17 7.22 -8.29
C GLY A 104 -1.85 6.29 -7.29
N THR A 105 -2.14 6.87 -6.13
CA THR A 105 -2.88 6.22 -5.05
C THR A 105 -4.37 6.19 -5.35
N ARG A 106 -5.00 5.03 -5.14
CA ARG A 106 -6.45 4.85 -5.32
C ARG A 106 -7.06 4.09 -4.15
N ILE A 107 -8.28 4.45 -3.78
CA ILE A 107 -9.12 3.63 -2.91
C ILE A 107 -10.02 2.78 -3.79
N LEU A 108 -10.14 1.49 -3.46
CA LEU A 108 -11.11 0.58 -4.05
C LEU A 108 -11.99 0.02 -2.94
N VAL A 109 -13.30 0.09 -3.12
CA VAL A 109 -14.30 -0.50 -2.22
C VAL A 109 -15.12 -1.51 -3.01
N VAL A 110 -15.30 -2.70 -2.44
CA VAL A 110 -16.23 -3.71 -2.94
C VAL A 110 -17.42 -3.79 -1.99
N THR A 111 -18.61 -3.56 -2.51
CA THR A 111 -19.89 -3.63 -1.77
C THR A 111 -20.77 -4.76 -2.27
N ASP A 112 -21.71 -5.21 -1.44
CA ASP A 112 -22.81 -6.07 -1.88
C ASP A 112 -23.92 -5.23 -2.52
N ASN A 113 -23.96 -5.21 -3.86
CA ASN A 113 -24.98 -4.58 -4.70
C ASN A 113 -25.33 -3.11 -4.37
N ASP A 114 -24.38 -2.33 -3.85
CA ASP A 114 -24.58 -0.92 -3.47
C ASP A 114 -23.47 0.01 -4.00
N PRO A 115 -23.47 0.30 -5.32
CA PRO A 115 -22.46 1.18 -5.94
C PRO A 115 -22.42 2.59 -5.33
N ALA A 116 -23.57 3.13 -4.90
CA ALA A 116 -23.62 4.48 -4.36
C ALA A 116 -22.89 4.57 -3.01
N LYS A 117 -23.09 3.57 -2.13
CA LYS A 117 -22.34 3.44 -0.89
C LYS A 117 -20.86 3.20 -1.14
N GLY A 118 -20.53 2.34 -2.09
CA GLY A 118 -19.14 2.07 -2.47
C GLY A 118 -18.40 3.33 -2.90
N ALA A 119 -19.00 4.12 -3.79
CA ALA A 119 -18.43 5.38 -4.29
C ALA A 119 -18.24 6.41 -3.16
N ALA A 120 -19.28 6.62 -2.33
CA ALA A 120 -19.22 7.55 -1.21
C ALA A 120 -18.15 7.16 -0.17
N LEU A 121 -18.01 5.87 0.12
CA LEU A 121 -16.99 5.38 1.04
C LEU A 121 -15.57 5.49 0.45
N ALA A 122 -15.39 5.16 -0.82
CA ALA A 122 -14.10 5.28 -1.50
C ALA A 122 -13.62 6.75 -1.49
N GLU A 123 -14.50 7.69 -1.82
CA GLU A 123 -14.21 9.12 -1.76
C GLU A 123 -13.88 9.59 -0.35
N LYS A 124 -14.69 9.21 0.65
CA LYS A 124 -14.45 9.59 2.04
C LYS A 124 -13.07 9.15 2.52
N LEU A 125 -12.73 7.88 2.31
CA LEU A 125 -11.43 7.32 2.72
C LEU A 125 -10.27 7.92 1.92
N GLY A 126 -10.48 8.19 0.63
CA GLY A 126 -9.47 8.80 -0.22
C GLY A 126 -9.14 10.22 0.21
N ARG A 127 -10.17 11.02 0.52
CA ARG A 127 -9.99 12.38 1.06
C ARG A 127 -9.31 12.39 2.42
N GLU A 128 -9.60 11.42 3.27
CA GLU A 128 -8.90 11.24 4.54
C GLU A 128 -7.41 10.90 4.31
N LEU A 129 -7.11 9.99 3.39
CA LEU A 129 -5.75 9.64 3.04
C LEU A 129 -4.96 10.83 2.48
N ILE A 130 -5.59 11.65 1.63
CA ILE A 130 -5.02 12.92 1.13
C ILE A 130 -4.72 13.88 2.29
N ALA A 131 -5.59 13.96 3.30
CA ALA A 131 -5.38 14.84 4.45
C ALA A 131 -4.19 14.40 5.32
N MET A 132 -3.85 13.10 5.33
CA MET A 132 -2.70 12.55 6.07
C MET A 132 -1.37 12.64 5.33
N ARG A 133 -1.35 13.03 4.04
CA ARG A 133 -0.18 12.87 3.15
C ARG A 133 1.15 13.37 3.70
N GLU A 134 1.16 14.55 4.33
CA GLU A 134 2.37 15.17 4.89
C GLU A 134 2.88 14.43 6.14
N GLN A 135 2.00 13.72 6.83
CA GLN A 135 2.32 12.94 8.03
C GLN A 135 2.85 11.53 7.69
N THR A 136 2.70 11.09 6.44
CA THR A 136 3.12 9.75 5.99
C THR A 136 4.53 9.71 5.40
N LEU A 137 5.15 10.88 5.19
CA LEU A 137 6.48 10.99 4.61
C LEU A 137 7.52 10.29 5.47
N MET A 138 8.34 9.45 4.82
CA MET A 138 9.49 8.83 5.46
C MET A 138 10.68 9.79 5.41
N THR A 139 11.44 9.85 6.51
CA THR A 139 12.74 10.50 6.50
C THR A 139 13.66 9.76 5.53
N MET A 140 14.09 10.45 4.49
CA MET A 140 15.14 10.00 3.57
C MET A 140 16.44 10.71 3.92
N PHE A 141 17.54 9.99 3.83
CA PHE A 141 18.88 10.54 3.96
C PHE A 141 19.59 10.42 2.62
N ASP A 142 20.44 11.39 2.30
CA ASP A 142 21.43 11.18 1.24
C ASP A 142 22.50 10.15 1.68
N THR A 143 23.35 9.74 0.74
CA THR A 143 24.37 8.73 0.96
C THR A 143 25.33 9.10 2.10
N ASP A 144 25.79 10.35 2.15
CA ASP A 144 26.74 10.82 3.17
C ASP A 144 26.09 10.85 4.55
N GLN A 145 24.90 11.45 4.66
CA GLN A 145 24.13 11.51 5.90
C GLN A 145 23.79 10.11 6.43
N GLY A 146 23.42 9.19 5.54
CA GLY A 146 23.11 7.81 5.90
C GLY A 146 24.32 7.09 6.49
N ILE A 147 25.49 7.26 5.86
CA ILE A 147 26.75 6.65 6.31
C ILE A 147 27.21 7.26 7.64
N ASP A 148 27.22 8.57 7.77
CA ASP A 148 27.63 9.24 9.01
C ASP A 148 26.75 8.82 10.20
N ARG A 149 25.44 8.66 9.96
CA ARG A 149 24.50 8.17 10.97
C ARG A 149 24.75 6.70 11.33
N ALA A 150 25.08 5.86 10.36
CA ALA A 150 25.43 4.45 10.59
C ALA A 150 26.72 4.32 11.40
N LEU A 151 27.76 5.11 11.07
CA LEU A 151 29.01 5.17 11.83
C LEU A 151 28.78 5.63 13.28
N THR A 152 27.97 6.67 13.46
CA THR A 152 27.59 7.17 14.80
C THR A 152 26.86 6.09 15.61
N ALA A 153 25.91 5.38 14.98
CA ALA A 153 25.16 4.30 15.64
C ALA A 153 26.06 3.12 16.03
N HIS A 154 27.01 2.73 15.16
CA HIS A 154 27.96 1.67 15.45
C HIS A 154 28.94 2.07 16.56
N ALA A 155 29.45 3.30 16.54
CA ALA A 155 30.33 3.81 17.59
C ALA A 155 29.64 3.79 18.97
N ALA A 156 28.34 4.05 19.02
CA ALA A 156 27.55 3.97 20.25
C ALA A 156 27.29 2.52 20.72
N ASN A 157 27.36 1.52 19.84
CA ASN A 157 27.22 0.10 20.20
C ASN A 157 28.11 -0.80 19.33
N PRO A 158 29.44 -0.86 19.60
CA PRO A 158 30.39 -1.57 18.74
C PRO A 158 30.15 -3.07 18.64
N ALA A 159 29.39 -3.66 19.56
CA ALA A 159 29.03 -5.08 19.54
C ALA A 159 27.94 -5.43 18.51
N LYS A 160 27.31 -4.42 17.87
CA LYS A 160 26.24 -4.61 16.89
C LYS A 160 26.61 -3.98 15.53
N PRO A 161 26.24 -4.61 14.41
CA PRO A 161 26.42 -3.99 13.11
C PRO A 161 25.47 -2.81 12.94
N ALA A 162 25.86 -1.83 12.14
CA ALA A 162 24.94 -0.87 11.55
C ALA A 162 24.42 -1.42 10.21
N VAL A 163 23.12 -1.25 9.95
CA VAL A 163 22.47 -1.67 8.70
C VAL A 163 22.02 -0.41 7.96
N ILE A 164 22.48 -0.27 6.72
CA ILE A 164 22.06 0.77 5.79
C ILE A 164 21.17 0.11 4.75
N ALA A 165 19.99 0.67 4.51
CA ALA A 165 19.11 0.26 3.42
C ALA A 165 19.18 1.31 2.31
N ASP A 166 19.76 0.95 1.17
CA ASP A 166 19.69 1.78 -0.02
C ASP A 166 18.29 1.63 -0.63
N VAL A 167 17.47 2.68 -0.47
CA VAL A 167 16.07 2.66 -0.89
C VAL A 167 15.95 2.69 -2.42
N TRP A 168 16.89 3.34 -3.10
CA TRP A 168 16.81 3.63 -4.52
C TRP A 168 17.53 2.61 -5.39
N ASP A 169 18.46 1.85 -4.81
CA ASP A 169 19.10 0.70 -5.46
C ASP A 169 18.65 -0.64 -4.81
N ASN A 170 17.35 -0.80 -4.63
CA ASN A 170 16.74 -2.00 -4.05
C ASN A 170 16.13 -2.91 -5.13
N PRO A 171 16.72 -4.09 -5.43
CA PRO A 171 16.16 -5.01 -6.43
C PRO A 171 14.74 -5.50 -6.15
N GLY A 172 14.32 -5.53 -4.89
CA GLY A 172 12.93 -5.82 -4.53
C GLY A 172 11.94 -4.76 -5.04
N GLY A 173 12.42 -3.54 -5.29
CA GLY A 173 11.72 -2.45 -5.96
C GLY A 173 11.96 -2.40 -7.48
N GLY A 174 12.49 -3.47 -8.10
CA GLY A 174 12.57 -3.59 -9.56
C GLY A 174 13.76 -2.89 -10.24
N VAL A 175 14.74 -2.41 -9.47
CA VAL A 175 15.99 -1.82 -9.99
C VAL A 175 17.15 -2.83 -9.98
N ALA A 176 18.30 -2.47 -10.56
CA ALA A 176 19.38 -3.42 -10.85
C ALA A 176 20.20 -3.88 -9.62
N GLY A 177 20.33 -3.06 -8.57
CA GLY A 177 21.22 -3.38 -7.45
C GLY A 177 22.70 -3.18 -7.79
N ASP A 178 23.02 -2.27 -8.72
CA ASP A 178 24.36 -2.03 -9.26
C ASP A 178 24.96 -0.67 -8.85
N GLY A 179 24.31 0.04 -7.92
CA GLY A 179 24.74 1.30 -7.36
C GLY A 179 26.01 1.16 -6.51
N THR A 180 27.03 1.95 -6.82
CA THR A 180 28.33 1.92 -6.10
C THR A 180 28.54 3.09 -5.15
N TYR A 181 27.53 3.94 -4.93
CA TYR A 181 27.66 5.17 -4.13
C TYR A 181 28.09 4.90 -2.68
N VAL A 182 27.49 3.91 -2.02
CA VAL A 182 27.87 3.51 -0.65
C VAL A 182 29.30 2.99 -0.61
N LEU A 183 29.69 2.14 -1.57
CA LEU A 183 31.05 1.59 -1.66
C LEU A 183 32.07 2.71 -1.87
N HIS A 184 31.84 3.60 -2.83
CA HIS A 184 32.72 4.74 -3.12
C HIS A 184 32.95 5.65 -1.90
N ARG A 185 31.95 5.80 -1.02
CA ARG A 185 32.08 6.66 0.17
C ARG A 185 32.80 5.99 1.34
N LEU A 186 32.91 4.66 1.34
CA LEU A 186 33.55 3.88 2.41
C LEU A 186 35.03 3.55 2.14
N ILE A 187 35.49 3.68 0.89
CA ILE A 187 36.86 3.35 0.48
C ILE A 187 37.76 4.59 0.31
#